data_AF-A0A1H2LGE3-F1
#
_entry.id   AF-A0A1H2LGE3-F1
#
_cell.length_a   1.000
_cell.length_b   1.000
_cell.length_c   1.000
_cell.angle_alpha   90.00
_cell.angle_beta   90.00
_cell.angle_gamma   90.00
#
_symmetry.space_group_name_H-M   'P 1'
#
loop_
_entity.id
_entity.type
_entity.pdbx_description
1 polymer ?
#
loop_
_entity_poly.entity_id
_entity_poly.type
_entity_poly.pdbx_seq_one_letter_code
_entity_poly.pdbx_strand_id
1 'polypeptide(L)'
;MSKIELPEISNLAMATLMFRLPAHLPLSDEYEARDPQPDDHWWESQREHLIEWFFSRTCKGGMYKGGYTVDKPELSAKRTYGNLNNPAALIWLADALGVDPALIRQAMDDSLQLLREHKRPNTRSAKIRNILTWELLAEKIVELIEFYSIRVSPGVFAKETITYKGSYNE
;
A
#
# COMPACT_ATOMS: atom_id res chain seq x y z
N MET A 1 28.65 4.44 -3.92
CA MET A 1 27.59 3.70 -3.21
C MET A 1 26.74 3.02 -4.27
N SER A 2 26.72 1.69 -4.32
CA SER A 2 25.83 0.95 -5.23
C SER A 2 24.38 1.20 -4.79
N LYS A 3 23.53 1.69 -5.70
CA LYS A 3 22.09 1.72 -5.47
C LYS A 3 21.63 0.27 -5.38
N ILE A 4 21.14 -0.15 -4.22
CA ILE A 4 20.40 -1.41 -4.10
C ILE A 4 19.12 -1.21 -4.89
N GLU A 5 18.96 -1.95 -5.98
CA GLU A 5 17.73 -1.94 -6.78
C GLU A 5 16.72 -2.84 -6.09
N LEU A 6 15.63 -2.26 -5.58
CA LEU A 6 14.57 -3.02 -4.93
C LEU A 6 13.85 -3.89 -5.97
N PRO A 7 13.46 -5.14 -5.62
CA PRO A 7 12.75 -6.01 -6.53
C PRO A 7 11.39 -5.42 -6.93
N GLU A 8 10.90 -5.77 -8.12
CA GLU A 8 9.55 -5.40 -8.52
C GLU A 8 8.51 -6.15 -7.65
N ILE A 9 7.71 -5.40 -6.92
CA ILE A 9 6.62 -5.94 -6.09
C ILE A 9 5.34 -5.97 -6.93
N SER A 10 4.73 -7.16 -7.01
CA SER A 10 3.48 -7.32 -7.75
C SER A 10 2.25 -6.94 -6.91
N ASN A 11 1.17 -6.54 -7.58
CA ASN A 11 -0.12 -6.31 -6.94
C ASN A 11 -0.65 -7.55 -6.19
N LEU A 12 -0.40 -8.75 -6.71
CA LEU A 12 -0.77 -9.99 -6.03
C LEU A 12 0.07 -10.23 -4.77
N ALA A 13 1.37 -9.93 -4.82
CA ALA A 13 2.24 -9.97 -3.64
C ALA A 13 1.74 -9.01 -2.55
N MET A 14 1.39 -7.79 -2.95
CA MET A 14 0.88 -6.77 -2.03
C MET A 14 -0.44 -7.19 -1.39
N ALA A 15 -1.41 -7.67 -2.18
CA ALA A 15 -2.68 -8.17 -1.67
C ALA A 15 -2.49 -9.36 -0.71
N THR A 16 -1.59 -10.28 -1.04
CA THR A 16 -1.27 -11.44 -0.18
C THR A 16 -0.61 -11.02 1.13
N LEU A 17 0.30 -10.02 1.08
CA LEU A 17 0.93 -9.46 2.27
C LEU A 17 -0.10 -8.80 3.18
N MET A 18 -0.94 -7.91 2.64
CA MET A 18 -1.92 -7.17 3.43
C MET A 18 -2.93 -8.09 4.13
N PHE A 19 -3.22 -9.27 3.58
CA PHE A 19 -4.02 -10.30 4.26
C PHE A 19 -3.39 -10.80 5.58
N ARG A 20 -2.06 -10.73 5.71
CA ARG A 20 -1.32 -11.12 6.92
C ARG A 20 -1.22 -10.02 7.97
N LEU A 21 -1.53 -8.77 7.59
CA LEU A 21 -1.37 -7.62 8.47
C LEU A 21 -2.65 -7.36 9.31
N PRO A 22 -2.52 -6.69 10.46
CA PRO A 22 -3.66 -6.32 11.30
C PRO A 22 -4.65 -5.42 10.54
N ALA A 23 -5.94 -5.57 10.83
CA ALA A 23 -6.96 -4.68 10.27
C ALA A 23 -6.94 -3.29 10.92
N HIS A 24 -6.73 -3.25 12.24
CA HIS A 24 -6.76 -2.06 13.09
C HIS A 24 -5.40 -1.82 13.72
N LEU A 25 -4.95 -0.57 13.65
CA LEU A 25 -3.64 -0.14 14.13
C LEU A 25 -3.77 1.26 14.74
N PRO A 26 -2.99 1.61 15.79
CA PRO A 26 -3.24 2.82 16.57
C PRO A 26 -3.25 4.12 15.77
N LEU A 27 -2.31 4.32 14.83
CA LEU A 27 -2.22 5.59 14.08
C LEU A 27 -3.27 5.64 12.95
N SER A 28 -3.55 4.50 12.36
CA SER A 28 -4.59 4.33 11.35
C SER A 28 -5.98 4.62 11.92
N ASP A 29 -6.30 4.00 13.06
CA ASP A 29 -7.57 4.22 13.75
C ASP A 29 -7.68 5.67 14.25
N GLU A 30 -6.58 6.26 14.76
CA GLU A 30 -6.53 7.68 15.13
C GLU A 30 -6.82 8.58 13.92
N TYR A 31 -6.25 8.29 12.76
CA TYR A 31 -6.47 9.06 11.55
C TYR A 31 -7.91 8.96 11.06
N GLU A 32 -8.48 7.76 11.00
CA GLU A 32 -9.87 7.54 10.57
C GLU A 32 -10.87 8.17 11.54
N ALA A 33 -10.58 8.21 12.84
CA ALA A 33 -11.40 8.96 13.80
C ALA A 33 -11.40 10.48 13.55
N ARG A 34 -10.31 11.02 12.97
CA ARG A 34 -10.13 12.46 12.66
C ARG A 34 -10.63 12.83 11.26
N ASP A 35 -10.68 11.87 10.35
CA ASP A 35 -11.22 12.00 8.98
C ASP A 35 -12.13 10.78 8.67
N PRO A 36 -13.32 10.72 9.29
CA PRO A 36 -14.23 9.58 9.13
C PRO A 36 -14.60 9.38 7.67
N GLN A 37 -14.62 8.11 7.25
CA GLN A 37 -15.08 7.76 5.91
C GLN A 37 -16.60 7.99 5.80
N PRO A 38 -17.11 8.26 4.58
CA PRO A 38 -18.55 8.32 4.35
C PRO A 38 -19.26 7.01 4.74
N ASP A 39 -20.48 7.13 5.29
CA ASP A 39 -21.27 5.98 5.77
C ASP A 39 -21.63 4.96 4.67
N ASP A 40 -21.50 5.32 3.39
CA ASP A 40 -21.85 4.48 2.24
C ASP A 40 -20.66 3.70 1.64
N HIS A 41 -19.50 3.71 2.30
CA HIS A 41 -18.38 2.86 1.89
C HIS A 41 -18.73 1.36 2.04
N TRP A 42 -18.16 0.52 1.16
CA TRP A 42 -18.51 -0.91 1.10
C TRP A 42 -17.58 -1.82 1.93
N TRP A 43 -16.46 -1.30 2.43
CA TRP A 43 -15.44 -2.05 3.16
C TRP A 43 -15.55 -1.83 4.68
N GLU A 44 -15.18 -2.84 5.47
CA GLU A 44 -15.18 -2.76 6.95
C GLU A 44 -13.86 -2.24 7.53
N SER A 45 -12.78 -2.25 6.75
CA SER A 45 -11.47 -1.73 7.15
C SER A 45 -10.63 -1.28 5.96
N GLN A 46 -9.65 -0.39 6.19
CA GLN A 46 -8.70 -0.01 5.14
C GLN A 46 -7.87 -1.20 4.62
N ARG A 47 -7.67 -2.23 5.45
CA ARG A 47 -7.09 -3.50 5.01
C ARG A 47 -7.91 -4.14 3.88
N GLU A 48 -9.21 -4.30 4.09
CA GLU A 48 -10.11 -4.92 3.10
C GLU A 48 -10.16 -4.08 1.82
N HIS A 49 -10.35 -2.77 1.97
CA HIS A 49 -10.30 -1.81 0.88
C HIS A 49 -9.05 -2.00 0.02
N LEU A 50 -7.87 -2.03 0.65
CA LEU A 50 -6.60 -2.14 -0.06
C LEU A 50 -6.38 -3.51 -0.68
N ILE A 51 -6.74 -4.60 0.01
CA ILE A 51 -6.66 -5.95 -0.57
C ILE A 51 -7.43 -5.99 -1.88
N GLU A 52 -8.67 -5.49 -1.91
CA GLU A 52 -9.46 -5.46 -3.15
C GLU A 52 -8.90 -4.49 -4.19
N TRP A 53 -8.42 -3.31 -3.79
CA TRP A 53 -7.81 -2.35 -4.70
C TRP A 53 -6.60 -2.92 -5.45
N PHE A 54 -5.71 -3.62 -4.73
CA PHE A 54 -4.53 -4.23 -5.33
C PHE A 54 -4.90 -5.52 -6.09
N PHE A 55 -5.76 -6.37 -5.52
CA PHE A 55 -6.12 -7.64 -6.15
C PHE A 55 -6.90 -7.46 -7.45
N SER A 56 -7.89 -6.55 -7.48
CA SER A 56 -8.71 -6.30 -8.68
C SER A 56 -7.89 -5.88 -9.90
N ARG A 57 -6.73 -5.26 -9.71
CA ARG A 57 -5.82 -4.83 -10.79
C ARG A 57 -5.04 -5.96 -11.44
N THR A 58 -5.04 -7.16 -10.87
CA THR A 58 -4.25 -8.30 -11.37
C THR A 58 -4.79 -8.91 -12.67
N CYS A 59 -6.05 -8.66 -13.03
CA CYS A 59 -6.69 -9.23 -14.20
C CYS A 59 -7.57 -8.23 -14.96
N LYS A 60 -7.73 -8.45 -16.27
CA LYS A 60 -8.67 -7.68 -17.09
C LYS A 60 -10.10 -8.06 -16.70
N GLY A 61 -10.96 -7.07 -16.54
CA GLY A 61 -12.31 -7.27 -16.02
C GLY A 61 -12.36 -7.51 -14.52
N GLY A 62 -11.21 -7.44 -13.83
CA GLY A 62 -11.18 -7.41 -12.37
C GLY A 62 -12.02 -6.23 -11.88
N MET A 63 -12.93 -6.53 -10.95
CA MET A 63 -13.93 -5.58 -10.51
C MET A 63 -13.58 -5.15 -9.10
N TYR A 64 -13.25 -3.87 -8.95
CA TYR A 64 -13.18 -3.25 -7.64
C TYR A 64 -14.61 -2.99 -7.18
N LYS A 65 -14.99 -3.44 -5.97
CA LYS A 65 -16.38 -3.32 -5.48
C LYS A 65 -16.89 -1.88 -5.40
N GLY A 66 -16.01 -0.88 -5.46
CA GLY A 66 -16.39 0.54 -5.64
C GLY A 66 -16.80 0.93 -7.08
N GLY A 67 -17.11 -0.03 -7.95
CA GLY A 67 -17.71 0.23 -9.28
C GLY A 67 -16.72 0.50 -10.41
N TYR A 68 -15.45 0.12 -10.24
CA TYR A 68 -14.42 0.30 -11.27
C TYR A 68 -14.02 -1.04 -11.90
N THR A 69 -14.05 -1.08 -13.23
CA THR A 69 -13.62 -2.24 -14.03
C THR A 69 -12.22 -1.99 -14.58
N VAL A 70 -11.34 -2.98 -14.44
CA VAL A 70 -9.96 -2.90 -14.91
C VAL A 70 -9.88 -3.27 -16.40
N ASP A 71 -9.58 -2.30 -17.26
CA ASP A 71 -9.45 -2.53 -18.71
C ASP A 71 -8.17 -3.29 -19.10
N LYS A 72 -7.08 -3.03 -18.38
CA LYS A 72 -5.77 -3.66 -18.55
C LYS A 72 -5.18 -3.98 -17.19
N PRO A 73 -4.66 -5.21 -16.96
CA PRO A 73 -3.97 -5.53 -15.73
C PRO A 73 -2.84 -4.54 -15.44
N GLU A 74 -2.80 -4.04 -14.21
CA GLU A 74 -1.62 -3.37 -13.66
C GLU A 74 -1.00 -4.34 -12.68
N LEU A 75 0.23 -4.76 -12.94
CA LEU A 75 0.90 -5.75 -12.11
C LEU A 75 1.84 -5.08 -11.12
N SER A 76 2.23 -3.83 -11.35
CA SER A 76 3.15 -3.09 -10.51
C SER A 76 2.44 -2.50 -9.29
N ALA A 77 2.84 -2.96 -8.10
CA ALA A 77 2.35 -2.39 -6.84
C ALA A 77 2.77 -0.92 -6.69
N LYS A 78 3.94 -0.54 -7.19
CA LYS A 78 4.42 0.86 -7.21
C LYS A 78 3.45 1.77 -7.95
N ARG A 79 3.01 1.35 -9.15
CA ARG A 79 2.03 2.14 -9.93
C ARG A 79 0.66 2.18 -9.27
N THR A 80 0.26 1.08 -8.63
CA THR A 80 -1.02 1.03 -7.90
C THR A 80 -1.03 1.95 -6.68
N TYR A 81 0.07 1.96 -5.93
CA TYR A 81 0.31 2.90 -4.83
C TYR A 81 0.25 4.36 -5.30
N GLY A 82 0.93 4.69 -6.41
CA GLY A 82 0.94 6.05 -6.96
C GLY A 82 -0.45 6.57 -7.37
N ASN A 83 -1.38 5.66 -7.68
CA ASN A 83 -2.75 5.97 -8.09
C ASN A 83 -3.78 5.89 -6.96
N LEU A 84 -3.37 5.53 -5.74
CA LEU A 84 -4.27 5.40 -4.60
C LEU A 84 -4.68 6.79 -4.08
N ASN A 85 -5.90 7.24 -4.35
CA ASN A 85 -6.37 8.56 -3.95
C ASN A 85 -7.23 8.54 -2.66
N ASN A 86 -6.89 7.65 -1.73
CA ASN A 86 -7.51 7.58 -0.41
C ASN A 86 -6.45 7.85 0.68
N PRO A 87 -6.53 8.99 1.39
CA PRO A 87 -5.61 9.32 2.47
C PRO A 87 -5.57 8.31 3.62
N ALA A 88 -6.73 7.83 4.08
CA ALA A 88 -6.80 6.86 5.17
C ALA A 88 -6.12 5.53 4.80
N ALA A 89 -6.34 5.05 3.58
CA ALA A 89 -5.67 3.86 3.06
C ALA A 89 -4.13 4.01 3.03
N LEU A 90 -3.62 5.19 2.66
CA LEU A 90 -2.18 5.46 2.64
C LEU A 90 -1.56 5.43 4.05
N ILE A 91 -2.25 6.03 5.03
CA ILE A 91 -1.83 5.99 6.44
C ILE A 91 -1.87 4.56 6.97
N TRP A 92 -2.97 3.84 6.74
CA TRP A 92 -3.09 2.43 7.12
C TRP A 92 -1.94 1.60 6.58
N LEU A 93 -1.59 1.79 5.30
CA LEU A 93 -0.56 0.99 4.68
C LEU A 93 0.80 1.20 5.36
N ALA A 94 1.17 2.43 5.69
CA ALA A 94 2.44 2.71 6.34
C ALA A 94 2.48 2.20 7.79
N ASP A 95 1.38 2.36 8.54
CA ASP A 95 1.25 1.86 9.91
C ASP A 95 1.34 0.32 9.93
N ALA A 96 0.64 -0.34 9.01
CA ALA A 96 0.62 -1.80 8.89
C ALA A 96 1.98 -2.38 8.49
N LEU A 97 2.78 -1.64 7.72
CA LEU A 97 4.14 -2.00 7.35
C LEU A 97 5.18 -1.67 8.44
N GLY A 98 4.79 -1.03 9.54
CA GLY A 98 5.69 -0.65 10.62
C GLY A 98 6.67 0.46 10.22
N VAL A 99 6.24 1.41 9.39
CA VAL A 99 7.00 2.63 9.10
C VAL A 99 7.16 3.45 10.38
N ASP A 100 8.24 4.23 10.48
CA ASP A 100 8.51 5.11 11.63
C ASP A 100 7.26 5.95 11.99
N PRO A 101 6.73 5.81 13.23
CA PRO A 101 5.59 6.58 13.71
C PRO A 101 5.74 8.09 13.55
N ALA A 102 6.96 8.64 13.62
CA ALA A 102 7.19 10.08 13.43
C ALA A 102 6.86 10.53 12.00
N LEU A 103 7.23 9.74 10.99
CA LEU A 103 6.91 10.02 9.59
C LEU A 103 5.41 9.85 9.32
N ILE A 104 4.77 8.84 9.92
CA ILE A 104 3.33 8.63 9.80
C ILE A 104 2.58 9.82 10.41
N ARG A 105 2.95 10.26 11.63
CA ARG A 105 2.34 11.43 12.27
C ARG A 105 2.52 12.70 11.45
N GLN A 106 3.69 12.92 10.89
CA GLN A 106 3.92 14.05 9.98
C GLN A 106 2.98 13.99 8.77
N ALA A 107 2.83 12.83 8.14
CA ALA A 107 1.92 12.65 7.01
C ALA A 107 0.45 12.84 7.39
N MET A 108 0.03 12.35 8.57
CA MET A 108 -1.30 12.54 9.12
C MET A 108 -1.59 14.04 9.32
N ASP A 109 -0.70 14.76 10.00
CA ASP A 109 -0.89 16.17 10.33
C ASP A 109 -0.92 17.05 9.08
N ASP A 110 -0.02 16.82 8.12
CA ASP A 110 -0.02 17.52 6.84
C ASP A 110 -1.31 17.24 6.04
N SER A 111 -1.79 16.00 6.03
CA SER A 111 -3.05 15.63 5.36
C SER A 111 -4.28 16.26 6.02
N LEU A 112 -4.32 16.30 7.36
CA LEU A 112 -5.44 16.85 8.13
C LEU A 112 -5.45 18.38 8.09
N GLN A 113 -4.28 19.01 8.00
CA GLN A 113 -4.19 20.44 7.73
C GLN A 113 -4.82 20.76 6.36
N LEU A 114 -4.49 19.99 5.32
CA LEU A 114 -5.09 20.16 4.00
C LEU A 114 -6.61 19.85 4.00
N LEU A 115 -7.08 18.93 4.86
CA LEU A 115 -8.51 18.69 5.06
C LEU A 115 -9.21 19.95 5.59
N ARG A 116 -8.64 20.61 6.61
CA ARG A 116 -9.17 21.88 7.16
C ARG A 116 -9.22 23.00 6.11
N GLU A 117 -8.32 22.95 5.13
CA GLU A 117 -8.29 23.87 3.98
C GLU A 117 -9.21 23.42 2.83
N HIS A 118 -10.08 22.43 3.07
CA HIS A 118 -11.03 21.88 2.10
C HIS A 118 -10.36 21.32 0.83
N LYS A 119 -9.13 20.82 0.94
CA LYS A 119 -8.45 20.18 -0.18
C LYS A 119 -9.00 18.79 -0.43
N ARG A 120 -9.09 18.44 -1.71
CA ARG A 120 -9.63 17.16 -2.17
C ARG A 120 -8.73 15.98 -1.75
N PRO A 121 -9.28 14.75 -1.63
CA PRO A 121 -8.53 13.56 -1.23
C PRO A 121 -7.29 13.26 -2.10
N ASN A 122 -7.33 13.57 -3.39
CA ASN A 122 -6.19 13.39 -4.30
C ASN A 122 -5.01 14.30 -3.94
N THR A 123 -5.25 15.58 -3.61
CA THR A 123 -4.22 16.53 -3.16
C THR A 123 -3.60 16.08 -1.84
N ARG A 124 -4.45 15.64 -0.89
CA ARG A 124 -4.02 15.11 0.40
C ARG A 124 -3.18 13.85 0.24
N SER A 125 -3.62 12.93 -0.62
CA SER A 125 -2.90 11.69 -0.96
C SER A 125 -1.54 11.96 -1.59
N ALA A 126 -1.45 12.95 -2.50
CA ALA A 126 -0.18 13.38 -3.08
C ALA A 126 0.78 13.93 -2.01
N LYS A 127 0.27 14.72 -1.06
CA LYS A 127 1.05 15.22 0.07
C LYS A 127 1.58 14.11 0.97
N ILE A 128 0.73 13.13 1.30
CA ILE A 128 1.14 11.93 2.07
C ILE A 128 2.25 11.17 1.35
N ARG A 129 2.12 10.91 0.05
CA ARG A 129 3.13 10.19 -0.74
C ARG A 129 4.50 10.87 -0.83
N ASN A 130 4.55 12.19 -0.64
CA ASN A 130 5.83 12.91 -0.60
C ASN A 130 6.62 12.63 0.69
N ILE A 131 5.95 12.17 1.75
CA ILE A 131 6.56 11.79 3.03
C ILE A 131 6.71 10.26 3.07
N LEU A 132 5.62 9.56 2.83
CA LEU A 132 5.54 8.10 2.75
C LEU A 132 5.83 7.69 1.30
N THR A 133 7.10 7.76 0.89
CA THR A 133 7.48 7.45 -0.49
C THR A 133 7.35 5.95 -0.78
N TRP A 134 7.24 5.58 -2.06
CA TRP A 134 7.23 4.16 -2.42
C TRP A 134 8.51 3.47 -1.95
N GLU A 135 9.65 4.13 -2.07
CA GLU A 135 10.96 3.59 -1.70
C GLU A 135 11.01 3.23 -0.21
N LEU A 136 10.50 4.10 0.66
CA LEU A 136 10.37 3.84 2.10
C LEU A 136 9.49 2.61 2.38
N LEU A 137 8.33 2.53 1.72
CA LEU A 137 7.40 1.42 1.91
C LEU A 137 7.95 0.11 1.33
N ALA A 138 8.63 0.17 0.19
CA ALA A 138 9.14 -0.99 -0.52
C ALA A 138 10.21 -1.75 0.28
N GLU A 139 11.06 -1.05 1.03
CA GLU A 139 11.99 -1.69 1.97
C GLU A 139 11.24 -2.56 2.99
N LYS A 140 10.20 -2.00 3.63
CA LYS A 140 9.36 -2.74 4.59
C LYS A 140 8.56 -3.86 3.96
N ILE A 141 8.06 -3.66 2.74
CA ILE A 141 7.32 -4.69 2.01
C ILE A 141 8.22 -5.89 1.72
N VAL A 142 9.46 -5.66 1.29
CA VAL A 142 10.41 -6.75 1.01
C VAL A 142 10.75 -7.51 2.29
N GLU A 143 11.07 -6.82 3.39
CA GLU A 143 11.32 -7.43 4.70
C GLU A 143 10.15 -8.34 5.12
N LEU A 144 8.92 -7.86 4.99
CA LEU A 144 7.73 -8.61 5.41
C LEU A 144 7.36 -9.75 4.44
N ILE A 145 7.56 -9.59 3.14
CA ILE A 145 7.36 -10.67 2.16
C ILE A 145 8.30 -11.85 2.48
N GLU A 146 9.57 -11.55 2.79
CA GLU A 146 10.55 -12.55 3.20
C GLU A 146 10.16 -13.19 4.53
N PHE A 147 9.84 -12.37 5.54
CA PHE A 147 9.42 -12.84 6.87
C PHE A 147 8.22 -13.79 6.81
N TYR A 148 7.17 -13.42 6.07
CA TYR A 148 5.98 -14.27 5.90
C TYR A 148 6.15 -15.37 4.85
N SER A 149 7.33 -15.49 4.23
CA SER A 149 7.62 -16.45 3.17
C SER A 149 6.58 -16.42 2.04
N ILE A 150 6.15 -15.22 1.66
CA ILE A 150 5.14 -15.03 0.61
C ILE A 150 5.76 -15.38 -0.74
N ARG A 151 5.45 -16.59 -1.21
CA ARG A 151 5.85 -17.05 -2.54
C ARG A 151 4.73 -16.79 -3.53
N VAL A 152 4.81 -15.67 -4.21
CA VAL A 152 3.98 -15.45 -5.40
C VAL A 152 4.77 -16.03 -6.57
N SER A 153 4.32 -17.15 -7.10
CA SER A 153 4.93 -17.72 -8.30
C SER A 153 4.88 -16.65 -9.41
N PRO A 154 5.96 -16.43 -10.19
CA PRO A 154 6.02 -15.41 -11.24
C PRO A 154 5.08 -15.67 -12.43
N GLY A 155 3.93 -16.30 -12.21
CA GLY A 155 2.92 -16.66 -13.20
C GLY A 155 2.35 -15.48 -14.02
N VAL A 156 2.82 -14.25 -13.82
CA VAL A 156 2.57 -13.11 -14.72
C VAL A 156 3.82 -12.27 -15.04
N PHE A 157 4.98 -12.56 -14.44
CA PHE A 157 6.27 -11.96 -14.80
C PHE A 157 7.21 -13.05 -15.29
N ALA A 158 6.95 -13.56 -16.49
CA ALA A 158 7.95 -14.36 -17.20
C ALA A 158 9.12 -13.44 -17.60
N LYS A 159 10.09 -13.31 -16.69
CA LYS A 159 11.54 -13.33 -16.91
C LYS A 159 12.21 -13.01 -15.57
N GLU A 160 12.96 -13.98 -15.07
CA GLU A 160 13.90 -13.87 -13.95
C GLU A 160 13.32 -14.08 -12.55
N THR A 161 13.52 -15.32 -12.10
CA THR A 161 13.49 -15.74 -10.71
C THR A 161 14.51 -14.93 -9.91
N ILE A 162 14.09 -13.91 -9.17
CA ILE A 162 14.95 -13.33 -8.13
C ILE A 162 15.02 -14.37 -7.00
N THR A 163 16.09 -15.16 -7.03
CA THR A 163 16.45 -16.03 -5.90
C THR A 163 17.37 -15.20 -5.02
N TYR A 164 16.84 -14.62 -3.94
CA TYR A 164 17.70 -13.97 -2.94
C TYR A 164 18.54 -15.06 -2.26
N LYS A 165 19.84 -15.10 -2.57
CA LYS A 165 20.82 -15.85 -1.78
C LYS A 165 21.33 -14.90 -0.69
N GLY A 166 20.66 -14.88 0.45
CA GLY A 166 21.22 -14.28 1.65
C GLY A 166 22.45 -15.07 2.08
N SER A 167 23.65 -14.50 1.91
CA SER A 167 24.85 -14.97 2.60
C SER A 167 24.91 -14.26 3.94
N TYR A 168 24.51 -14.95 5.01
CA TYR A 168 24.96 -14.60 6.35
C TYR A 168 26.42 -14.99 6.43
N ASN A 169 27.30 -14.00 6.60
CA ASN A 169 28.64 -14.26 7.10
C ASN A 169 28.54 -14.33 8.63
N GLU A 170 28.97 -15.46 9.17
CA GLU A 170 29.22 -15.71 10.59
C GLU A 170 30.24 -14.73 11.19
#